data_AF-A0A820PMQ2-F1
#
_entry.id   AF-A0A820PMQ2-F1
#
_cell.length_a   1.000
_cell.length_b   1.000
_cell.length_c   1.000
_cell.angle_alpha   90.00
_cell.angle_beta   90.00
_cell.angle_gamma   90.00
#
_symmetry.space_group_name_H-M   'P 1'
#
loop_
_entity.id
_entity.type
_entity.pdbx_description
1 polymer ?
#
loop_
_entity_poly.entity_id
_entity_poly.type
_entity_poly.pdbx_seq_one_letter_code
_entity_poly.pdbx_strand_id
1 'polypeptide(L)' 'PSIQIGTVVAGNADGTSGTSLTALNYPLALTIAVDNSIYVSDFANNRVLRFPEGSLTGSLVAGTGVAGPSNNELNGPI' A
#
# COMPACT_ATOMS: atom_id res chain seq x y z
N PRO A 1 -29.53 -14.71 3.32
CA PRO A 1 -28.11 -14.29 3.45
C PRO A 1 -27.86 -13.03 2.62
N SER A 2 -27.55 -11.92 3.28
CA SER A 2 -27.18 -10.67 2.62
C SER A 2 -25.80 -10.86 1.97
N ILE A 3 -25.68 -10.63 0.66
CA ILE A 3 -24.38 -10.57 -0.01
C ILE A 3 -23.65 -9.33 0.52
N GLN A 4 -22.57 -9.53 1.26
CA GLN A 4 -21.68 -8.43 1.64
C GLN A 4 -20.72 -8.16 0.48
N ILE A 5 -20.85 -6.99 -0.13
CA ILE A 5 -19.89 -6.51 -1.13
C ILE A 5 -18.77 -5.81 -0.36
N GLY A 6 -17.53 -6.28 -0.52
CA GLY A 6 -16.36 -5.60 0.02
C GLY A 6 -16.09 -4.28 -0.73
N THR A 7 -15.55 -3.30 -0.03
CA THR A 7 -15.09 -2.04 -0.63
C THR A 7 -13.58 -2.06 -0.81
N VAL A 8 -13.09 -1.40 -1.84
CA VAL A 8 -11.65 -1.13 -2.00
C VAL A 8 -11.23 -0.13 -0.93
N VAL A 9 -10.13 -0.41 -0.25
CA VAL A 9 -9.58 0.44 0.82
C VAL A 9 -8.12 0.83 0.58
N ALA A 10 -7.46 0.21 -0.41
CA ALA A 10 -6.12 0.54 -0.91
C ALA A 10 -5.95 -0.09 -2.30
N GLY A 11 -5.18 0.58 -3.18
CA GLY A 11 -4.94 0.10 -4.56
C GLY A 11 -6.04 0.50 -5.56
N ASN A 12 -5.79 0.19 -6.84
CA ASN A 12 -6.75 0.46 -7.91
C ASN A 12 -7.93 -0.51 -7.86
N ALA A 13 -9.15 0.01 -8.02
CA ALA A 13 -10.36 -0.81 -7.96
C ALA A 13 -10.50 -1.83 -9.10
N ASP A 14 -9.80 -1.61 -10.21
CA ASP A 14 -9.74 -2.54 -11.35
C ASP A 14 -8.65 -3.62 -11.19
N GLY A 15 -7.91 -3.61 -10.07
CA GLY A 15 -6.84 -4.57 -9.79
C GLY A 15 -5.57 -4.36 -10.60
N THR A 16 -5.46 -3.26 -11.36
CA THR A 16 -4.25 -2.96 -12.13
C THR A 16 -3.10 -2.54 -11.20
N SER A 17 -1.89 -3.02 -11.50
CA SER A 17 -0.71 -2.63 -10.75
C SER A 17 -0.17 -1.27 -11.21
N GLY A 18 0.60 -0.60 -10.35
CA GLY A 18 1.23 0.66 -10.68
C GLY A 18 2.09 1.23 -9.57
N THR A 19 2.72 2.38 -9.84
CA THR A 19 3.66 3.06 -8.94
C THR A 19 3.10 4.37 -8.38
N SER A 20 1.88 4.77 -8.75
CA SER A 20 1.22 5.95 -8.16
C SER A 20 0.91 5.72 -6.68
N LEU A 21 0.53 6.77 -5.97
CA LEU A 21 0.08 6.67 -4.57
C LEU A 21 -1.31 6.02 -4.42
N THR A 22 -2.00 5.76 -5.53
CA THR A 22 -3.29 5.05 -5.56
C THR A 22 -3.16 3.60 -5.99
N ALA A 23 -2.01 3.21 -6.55
CA ALA A 23 -1.75 1.89 -7.09
C ALA A 23 -0.74 1.13 -6.23
N LEU A 24 -0.85 -0.20 -6.27
CA LEU A 24 0.05 -1.12 -5.58
C LEU A 24 0.66 -2.09 -6.61
N ASN A 25 1.75 -2.73 -6.26
CA ASN A 25 2.40 -3.74 -7.07
C ASN A 25 2.89 -4.90 -6.20
N TYR A 26 2.19 -6.04 -6.32
CA TYR A 26 2.45 -7.25 -5.55
C TYR A 26 2.55 -7.02 -4.03
N PRO A 27 1.57 -6.36 -3.38
CA PRO A 27 1.64 -6.11 -1.95
C PRO A 27 1.59 -7.43 -1.17
N LEU A 28 2.44 -7.58 -0.15
CA LEU A 28 2.57 -8.84 0.61
C LEU A 28 1.91 -8.82 1.99
N ALA A 29 1.75 -7.62 2.57
CA ALA A 29 1.22 -7.49 3.93
C ALA A 29 0.49 -6.16 4.10
N LEU A 30 -0.44 -6.15 5.07
CA LEU A 30 -1.07 -4.94 5.56
C LEU A 30 -1.27 -5.00 7.07
N THR A 31 -1.37 -3.82 7.68
CA THR A 31 -1.84 -3.66 9.07
C THR A 31 -2.76 -2.45 9.17
N ILE A 32 -3.59 -2.43 10.21
CA ILE A 32 -4.53 -1.35 10.51
C ILE A 32 -4.04 -0.66 11.78
N ALA A 33 -3.83 0.64 11.71
CA ALA A 33 -3.43 1.46 12.85
C ALA A 33 -4.64 1.87 13.71
N VAL A 34 -4.36 2.41 14.90
CA VAL A 34 -5.40 2.87 15.86
C VAL A 34 -6.28 3.99 15.28
N ASP A 35 -5.77 4.77 14.33
CA ASP A 35 -6.51 5.81 13.61
C ASP A 35 -7.23 5.28 12.36
N ASN A 36 -7.42 3.96 12.27
CA ASN A 36 -7.99 3.22 11.13
C ASN A 36 -7.22 3.36 9.81
N SER A 37 -6.02 3.93 9.80
CA SER A 37 -5.20 3.96 8.60
C SER A 37 -4.67 2.57 8.26
N ILE A 38 -4.64 2.25 6.98
CA ILE A 38 -4.08 1.00 6.47
C ILE A 38 -2.66 1.25 6.00
N TYR A 39 -1.72 0.48 6.53
CA TYR A 39 -0.35 0.45 6.04
C TYR A 39 -0.19 -0.78 5.17
N VAL A 40 0.36 -0.60 3.97
CA VAL A 40 0.56 -1.67 3.00
C VAL A 40 2.04 -1.75 2.65
N SER A 41 2.61 -2.95 2.78
CA SER A 41 3.91 -3.25 2.21
C SER A 41 3.76 -3.49 0.71
N ASP A 42 4.14 -2.49 -0.08
CA ASP A 42 4.05 -2.49 -1.54
C ASP A 42 5.35 -3.07 -2.11
N PHE A 43 5.48 -4.39 -1.96
CA PHE A 43 6.74 -5.13 -2.07
C PHE A 43 7.49 -4.90 -3.38
N ALA A 44 6.83 -5.05 -4.53
CA ALA A 44 7.51 -4.90 -5.82
C ALA A 44 7.87 -3.45 -6.14
N ASN A 45 7.23 -2.50 -5.45
CA ASN A 45 7.58 -1.08 -5.51
C ASN A 45 8.55 -0.66 -4.41
N ASN A 46 9.08 -1.56 -3.58
CA ASN A 46 10.10 -1.26 -2.57
C ASN A 46 9.73 -0.07 -1.66
N ARG A 47 8.47 -0.05 -1.20
CA ARG A 47 7.94 1.04 -0.37
C ARG A 47 6.85 0.56 0.58
N VAL A 48 6.57 1.38 1.58
CA VAL A 48 5.39 1.26 2.44
C VAL A 48 4.52 2.48 2.23
N LEU A 49 3.23 2.25 1.96
CA LEU A 49 2.23 3.31 1.85
C LEU A 49 1.28 3.27 3.05
N ARG A 50 0.85 4.45 3.51
CA ARG A 50 -0.25 4.63 4.46
C ARG A 50 -1.46 5.19 3.74
N PHE A 51 -2.60 4.54 3.87
CA PHE A 51 -3.90 4.98 3.39
C PHE A 51 -4.74 5.42 4.60
N PRO A 52 -5.04 6.72 4.75
CA PRO A 52 -5.99 7.19 5.76
C PRO A 52 -7.35 6.52 5.60
N GLU A 53 -8.12 6.39 6.69
CA GLU A 53 -9.48 5.83 6.65
C GLU A 53 -10.33 6.51 5.56
N GLY A 54 -10.91 5.72 4.66
CA GLY A 54 -11.74 6.19 3.56
C GLY A 54 -11.00 6.81 2.36
N SER A 55 -9.66 6.91 2.39
CA SER A 55 -8.85 7.43 1.29
C SER A 55 -8.26 6.31 0.44
N LEU A 56 -8.46 6.38 -0.89
CA LEU A 56 -7.76 5.52 -1.85
C LEU A 56 -6.40 6.09 -2.29
N THR A 57 -6.06 7.29 -1.84
CA THR A 57 -4.74 7.90 -2.07
C THR A 57 -3.90 7.72 -0.82
N GLY A 58 -2.80 6.99 -0.96
CA GLY A 58 -1.84 6.78 0.10
C GLY A 58 -0.81 7.91 0.20
N SER A 59 0.00 7.85 1.26
CA SER A 59 1.22 8.63 1.44
C SER A 59 2.40 7.69 1.64
N LEU A 60 3.54 8.02 1.03
CA LEU A 60 4.80 7.30 1.25
C LEU A 60 5.26 7.48 2.69
N VAL A 61 5.46 6.38 3.43
CA VAL A 61 5.96 6.41 4.81
C VAL A 61 7.34 5.78 4.98
N ALA A 62 7.73 4.89 4.07
CA ALA A 62 9.09 4.34 4.00
C ALA A 62 9.42 3.86 2.58
N GLY A 63 10.70 3.86 2.22
CA GLY A 63 11.18 3.52 0.89
C GLY A 63 11.16 4.71 -0.07
N THR A 64 11.76 4.52 -1.24
CA THR A 64 11.84 5.54 -2.31
C THR A 64 11.16 5.10 -3.61
N GLY A 65 10.68 3.86 -3.69
CA GLY A 65 10.28 3.25 -4.96
C GLY A 65 11.39 2.42 -5.63
N VAL A 66 12.62 2.49 -5.10
CA VAL A 66 13.81 1.84 -5.67
C VAL A 66 14.40 0.88 -4.64
N ALA A 67 14.76 -0.32 -5.11
CA ALA A 67 15.47 -1.30 -4.29
C ALA A 67 16.92 -0.87 -4.08
N GLY A 68 17.37 -0.81 -2.83
CA GLY A 68 18.78 -0.51 -2.56
C GLY A 68 19.16 -0.50 -1.08
N PRO A 69 20.46 -0.34 -0.80
CA PRO A 69 21.01 -0.40 0.56
C PRO A 69 21.07 0.98 1.24
N SER A 70 20.65 2.06 0.57
CA SER A 70 20.70 3.40 1.16
C SER A 70 19.72 3.52 2.34
N ASN A 71 19.99 4.45 3.26
CA ASN A 71 19.20 4.61 4.49
C ASN A 71 17.68 4.77 4.28
N ASN A 72 17.24 5.26 3.12
CA ASN A 72 15.85 5.47 2.78
C ASN A 72 15.30 4.50 1.73
N GLU A 73 16.14 3.59 1.21
CA GLU A 73 15.74 2.55 0.25
C GLU A 73 15.29 1.30 1.02
N LEU A 74 14.29 0.61 0.47
CA LEU A 74 13.86 -0.70 0.97
C LEU A 74 14.13 -1.74 -0.11
N ASN A 75 14.24 -3.01 0.27
CA ASN A 75 14.39 -4.09 -0.69
C ASN A 75 13.41 -5.22 -0.31
N GLY A 76 12.26 -5.24 -0.98
CA GLY A 76 11.20 -6.21 -0.71
C GLY A 76 10.69 -6.22 0.74
N PRO A 77 10.14 -5.10 1.25
CA PRO A 77 9.62 -5.04 2.62
C PRO A 77 8.46 -6.03 2.85
N ILE A 78 8.27 -6.45 4.10
CA ILE A 78 7.13 -7.25 4.57
C ILE A 78 6.43 -6.56 5.74
#